data_AF-A0A2J4XVK3-F1
#
_entry.id   AF-A0A2J4XVK3-F1
#
_cell.length_a   1.000
_cell.length_b   1.000
_cell.length_c   1.000
_cell.angle_alpha   90.00
_cell.angle_beta   90.00
_cell.angle_gamma   90.00
#
_symmetry.space_group_name_H-M   'P 1'
#
loop_
_entity.id
_entity.type
_entity.pdbx_description
1 polymer ?
#
loop_
_entity_poly.entity_id
_entity_poly.type
_entity_poly.pdbx_seq_one_letter_code
_entity_poly.pdbx_strand_id
1 'polypeptide(L)'
;PHGALCGSLLPFGLALNETQISDERLRQRFADVRQWLAAGLDADPNSAWESLREWSQRSGLGNLRELGVPREALEPAALAASSSSSMKANPVMLTSEQLLEMLEAAWE
;
A
#
# COMPACT_ATOMS: atom_id res chain seq x y z
N PRO A 1 -13.19 9.71 -4.14
CA PRO A 1 -13.63 9.61 -2.72
C PRO A 1 -12.50 9.04 -1.85
N HIS A 2 -12.35 9.49 -0.60
CA HIS A 2 -11.20 9.11 0.25
C HIS A 2 -11.00 7.59 0.39
N GLY A 3 -12.08 6.84 0.65
CA GLY A 3 -12.02 5.38 0.81
C GLY A 3 -11.52 4.62 -0.43
N ALA A 4 -11.81 5.12 -1.64
CA ALA A 4 -11.37 4.47 -2.87
C ALA A 4 -9.86 4.60 -3.08
N LEU A 5 -9.30 5.78 -2.81
CA LEU A 5 -7.85 6.01 -2.87
C LEU A 5 -7.12 5.16 -1.82
N CYS A 6 -7.60 5.16 -0.58
CA CYS A 6 -7.00 4.37 0.49
C CYS A 6 -7.04 2.86 0.19
N GLY A 7 -8.18 2.33 -0.26
CA GLY A 7 -8.31 0.91 -0.58
C GLY A 7 -7.44 0.46 -1.77
N SER A 8 -7.24 1.35 -2.75
CA SER A 8 -6.38 1.06 -3.92
C SER A 8 -4.89 1.07 -3.55
N LEU A 9 -4.48 1.95 -2.63
CA LEU A 9 -3.09 2.08 -2.17
C LEU A 9 -2.69 1.07 -1.09
N LEU A 10 -3.64 0.55 -0.32
CA LEU A 10 -3.39 -0.35 0.82
C LEU A 10 -2.46 -1.55 0.49
N PRO A 11 -2.69 -2.36 -0.56
CA PRO A 11 -1.81 -3.49 -0.86
C PRO A 11 -0.37 -3.07 -1.19
N PHE A 12 -0.19 -1.92 -1.84
CA PHE A 12 1.13 -1.38 -2.17
C PHE A 12 1.86 -0.86 -0.93
N GLY A 13 1.14 -0.13 -0.06
CA GLY A 13 1.71 0.37 1.20
C GLY A 13 2.10 -0.75 2.17
N LEU A 14 1.30 -1.83 2.25
CA LEU A 14 1.64 -3.00 3.07
C LEU A 14 2.90 -3.71 2.54
N ALA A 15 2.95 -3.96 1.23
CA ALA A 15 4.11 -4.58 0.61
C ALA A 15 5.38 -3.74 0.81
N LEU A 16 5.33 -2.43 0.53
CA LEU A 16 6.48 -1.53 0.70
C LEU A 16 6.94 -1.48 2.16
N ASN A 17 6.02 -1.31 3.11
CA ASN A 17 6.37 -1.28 4.53
C ASN A 17 7.10 -2.55 4.95
N GLU A 18 6.59 -3.73 4.55
CA GLU A 18 7.18 -5.02 4.91
C GLU A 18 8.64 -5.14 4.45
N THR A 19 8.99 -4.61 3.28
CA THR A 19 10.38 -4.61 2.77
C THR A 19 11.36 -3.81 3.62
N GLN A 20 10.87 -2.85 4.40
CA GLN A 20 11.69 -1.93 5.19
C GLN A 20 11.71 -2.30 6.68
N ILE A 21 11.00 -3.35 7.10
CA ILE A 21 10.95 -3.76 8.51
C ILE A 21 12.26 -4.46 8.91
N SER A 22 12.94 -3.88 9.89
CA SER A 22 14.06 -4.50 10.60
C SER A 22 13.68 -5.07 11.97
N ASP A 23 12.58 -4.59 12.57
CA ASP A 23 12.09 -5.03 13.87
C ASP A 23 11.31 -6.35 13.77
N GLU A 24 11.73 -7.37 14.52
CA GLU A 24 11.14 -8.72 14.47
C GLU A 24 9.69 -8.76 14.97
N ARG A 25 9.33 -7.94 15.96
CA ARG A 25 7.95 -7.86 16.45
C ARG A 25 7.04 -7.25 15.38
N LEU A 26 7.50 -6.23 14.67
CA LEU A 26 6.76 -5.69 13.52
C LEU A 26 6.65 -6.71 12.38
N ARG A 27 7.72 -7.48 12.11
CA ARG A 27 7.71 -8.55 11.11
C ARG A 27 6.64 -9.60 11.45
N GLN A 28 6.56 -10.02 12.71
CA GLN A 28 5.52 -10.95 13.15
C GLN A 28 4.11 -10.36 12.98
N ARG A 29 3.91 -9.07 13.28
CA ARG A 29 2.60 -8.43 13.06
C ARG A 29 2.20 -8.41 11.59
N PHE A 30 3.14 -8.22 10.66
CA PHE A 30 2.86 -8.30 9.23
C PHE A 30 2.54 -9.74 8.80
N ALA A 31 3.24 -10.73 9.35
CA ALA A 31 2.92 -12.14 9.14
C ALA A 31 1.49 -12.50 9.61
N ASP A 32 1.06 -11.98 10.77
CA ASP A 32 -0.31 -12.17 11.26
C ASP A 32 -1.33 -11.54 10.31
N VAL A 33 -1.09 -10.32 9.83
CA VAL A 33 -1.97 -9.65 8.85
C VAL A 33 -2.04 -10.42 7.54
N ARG A 34 -0.92 -10.97 7.04
CA ARG A 34 -0.92 -11.85 5.86
C ARG A 34 -1.82 -13.06 6.07
N GLN A 35 -1.73 -13.72 7.23
CA GLN A 35 -2.58 -14.87 7.54
C GLN A 35 -4.07 -14.50 7.58
N TRP A 36 -4.42 -13.36 8.20
CA TRP A 36 -5.81 -12.92 8.28
C TRP A 36 -6.40 -12.59 6.91
N LEU A 37 -5.64 -11.89 6.06
CA LEU A 37 -6.07 -11.56 4.70
C LEU A 37 -6.17 -12.82 3.84
N ALA A 38 -5.16 -13.69 3.89
CA ALA A 38 -5.17 -14.95 3.15
C ALA A 38 -6.39 -15.80 3.51
N ALA A 39 -6.70 -15.92 4.81
CA ALA A 39 -7.90 -16.63 5.26
C ALA A 39 -9.21 -15.95 4.77
N GLY A 40 -9.28 -14.62 4.80
CA GLY A 40 -10.47 -13.87 4.34
C GLY A 40 -10.66 -13.85 2.83
N LEU A 41 -9.58 -14.01 2.06
CA LEU A 41 -9.56 -13.96 0.60
C LEU A 41 -9.46 -15.35 -0.06
N ASP A 42 -9.39 -16.42 0.75
CA ASP A 42 -9.14 -17.79 0.29
C ASP A 42 -7.87 -17.89 -0.58
N ALA A 43 -6.76 -17.37 -0.06
CA ALA A 43 -5.48 -17.25 -0.76
C ALA A 43 -4.30 -17.80 0.06
N ASP A 44 -3.11 -17.88 -0.55
CA ASP A 44 -1.87 -18.23 0.16
C ASP A 44 -1.34 -17.02 0.96
N PRO A 45 -0.88 -17.20 2.22
CA PRO A 45 -0.29 -16.12 3.00
C PRO A 45 0.90 -15.40 2.33
N ASN A 46 1.68 -16.10 1.49
CA ASN A 46 2.79 -15.51 0.76
C ASN A 46 2.32 -14.61 -0.39
N SER A 47 1.14 -14.87 -0.96
CA SER A 47 0.53 -14.03 -2.00
C SER A 47 -0.45 -12.98 -1.45
N ALA A 48 -0.64 -12.89 -0.12
CA ALA A 48 -1.70 -12.09 0.50
C ALA A 48 -1.81 -10.63 0.01
N TRP A 49 -0.69 -9.91 -0.20
CA TRP A 49 -0.73 -8.53 -0.72
C TRP A 49 -1.17 -8.45 -2.18
N GLU A 50 -0.73 -9.41 -3.01
CA GLU A 50 -1.15 -9.52 -4.40
C GLU A 50 -2.63 -9.92 -4.49
N SER A 51 -3.05 -10.90 -3.70
CA SER A 51 -4.46 -11.31 -3.60
C SER A 51 -5.36 -10.16 -3.13
N LEU A 52 -4.89 -9.33 -2.18
CA LEU A 52 -5.59 -8.11 -1.77
C LEU A 52 -5.68 -7.10 -2.91
N ARG A 53 -4.61 -6.90 -3.68
CA ARG A 53 -4.61 -6.01 -4.86
C ARG A 53 -5.64 -6.44 -5.89
N GLU A 54 -5.63 -7.70 -6.27
CA GLU A 54 -6.59 -8.23 -7.23
C GLU A 54 -8.03 -8.16 -6.70
N TRP A 55 -8.23 -8.47 -5.41
CA TRP A 55 -9.55 -8.39 -4.80
C TRP A 55 -10.07 -6.95 -4.79
N SER A 56 -9.23 -5.96 -4.46
CA SER A 56 -9.59 -4.53 -4.53
C SER A 56 -10.06 -4.15 -5.93
N GLN A 57 -9.31 -4.53 -6.96
CA GLN A 57 -9.67 -4.28 -8.36
C GLN A 57 -10.99 -4.95 -8.76
N ARG A 58 -11.17 -6.24 -8.44
CA ARG A 58 -12.42 -6.97 -8.70
C ARG A 58 -13.61 -6.38 -7.95
N SER A 59 -13.37 -5.74 -6.80
CA SER A 59 -14.38 -5.07 -5.97
C SER A 59 -14.71 -3.65 -6.45
N GLY A 60 -14.15 -3.22 -7.58
CA GLY A 60 -14.41 -1.91 -8.19
C GLY A 60 -13.50 -0.78 -7.71
N LEU A 61 -12.43 -1.09 -6.97
CA LEU A 61 -11.37 -0.12 -6.65
C LEU A 61 -10.34 -0.14 -7.79
N GLY A 62 -10.47 0.80 -8.73
CA GLY A 62 -9.54 0.96 -9.85
C GLY A 62 -8.15 1.46 -9.43
N ASN A 63 -7.24 1.54 -10.39
CA ASN A 63 -5.92 2.18 -10.19
C ASN A 63 -6.06 3.71 -10.00
N LEU A 64 -4.98 4.39 -9.61
CA LEU A 64 -5.03 5.84 -9.38
C LEU A 64 -5.45 6.63 -10.63
N ARG A 65 -5.07 6.16 -11.83
CA ARG A 65 -5.49 6.75 -13.10
C ARG A 65 -7.01 6.69 -13.30
N GLU A 66 -7.62 5.53 -13.06
CA GLU A 66 -9.07 5.31 -13.15
C GLU A 66 -9.83 6.12 -12.09
N LEU A 67 -9.19 6.41 -10.96
CA LEU A 67 -9.71 7.30 -9.92
C LEU A 67 -9.51 8.80 -10.25
N GLY A 68 -8.93 9.13 -11.40
CA GLY A 68 -8.77 10.50 -11.88
C GLY A 68 -7.66 11.29 -11.19
N VAL A 69 -6.72 10.61 -10.50
CA VAL A 69 -5.46 11.25 -10.12
C VAL A 69 -4.74 11.61 -11.43
N PRO A 70 -4.00 12.74 -11.54
CA PRO A 70 -3.11 13.08 -12.66
C PRO A 70 -1.66 12.61 -12.39
N ARG A 71 -0.90 12.19 -13.43
CA ARG A 71 0.39 11.49 -13.25
C ARG A 71 1.43 12.45 -12.67
N GLU A 72 1.37 13.69 -13.12
CA GLU A 72 2.16 14.81 -12.63
C GLU A 72 1.91 15.14 -11.15
N ALA A 73 0.83 14.63 -10.53
CA ALA A 73 0.60 14.81 -9.09
C ALA A 73 1.28 13.75 -8.22
N LEU A 74 1.84 12.67 -8.80
CA LEU A 74 2.43 11.59 -8.01
C LEU A 74 3.67 12.05 -7.23
N GLU A 75 4.60 12.75 -7.89
CA GLU A 75 5.82 13.25 -7.25
C GLU A 75 5.53 14.28 -6.15
N PRO A 76 4.71 15.32 -6.36
CA PRO A 76 4.29 16.22 -5.29
C PRO A 76 3.58 15.50 -4.14
N ALA A 77 2.76 14.48 -4.43
CA ALA A 77 2.06 13.71 -3.42
C ALA A 77 3.03 12.85 -2.58
N ALA A 78 4.04 12.23 -3.20
CA ALA A 78 5.08 11.48 -2.50
C ALA A 78 5.88 12.37 -1.55
N LEU A 79 6.27 13.57 -2.00
CA LEU A 79 6.98 14.54 -1.17
C LEU A 79 6.13 15.05 0.00
N ALA A 80 4.86 15.33 -0.23
CA ALA A 80 3.94 15.72 0.84
C ALA A 80 3.71 14.58 1.84
N ALA A 81 3.60 13.35 1.36
CA ALA A 81 3.38 12.17 2.20
C ALA A 81 4.58 11.86 3.11
N SER A 82 5.82 11.98 2.61
CA SER A 82 7.05 11.70 3.38
C SER A 82 7.23 12.63 4.60
N SER A 83 6.68 13.84 4.53
CA SER A 83 6.74 14.85 5.61
C SER A 83 5.46 14.91 6.47
N SER A 84 4.45 14.10 6.16
CA SER A 84 3.16 14.12 6.83
C SER A 84 3.19 13.58 8.27
N SER A 85 2.24 13.99 9.11
CA SER A 85 2.08 13.42 10.46
C SER A 85 1.75 11.92 10.43
N SER A 86 1.04 11.46 9.40
CA SER A 86 0.74 10.05 9.18
C SER A 86 2.00 9.21 8.98
N MET A 87 3.05 9.77 8.36
CA MET A 87 4.34 9.09 8.22
C MET A 87 5.02 8.85 9.57
N LYS A 88 4.86 9.76 10.54
CA LYS A 88 5.40 9.57 11.91
C LYS A 88 4.76 8.38 12.64
N ALA A 89 3.53 8.03 12.28
CA ALA A 89 2.81 6.89 12.83
C ALA A 89 2.97 5.61 11.99
N ASN A 90 3.59 5.71 10.81
CA ASN A 90 3.88 4.56 9.94
C ASN A 90 4.95 3.69 10.62
N PRO A 91 4.84 2.35 10.58
CA PRO A 91 5.76 1.45 11.30
C PRO A 91 7.22 1.55 10.84
N VAL A 92 7.46 2.09 9.64
CA VAL A 92 8.77 2.34 9.06
C VAL A 92 8.81 3.73 8.43
N MET A 93 9.97 4.38 8.42
CA MET A 93 10.15 5.64 7.71
C MET A 93 10.37 5.36 6.23
N LEU A 94 9.51 5.92 5.36
CA LEU A 94 9.63 5.79 3.91
C LEU A 94 10.13 7.11 3.31
N THR A 95 11.05 7.02 2.35
CA THR A 95 11.54 8.19 1.63
C THR A 95 10.55 8.64 0.55
N SER A 96 10.72 9.85 0.04
CA SER A 96 9.93 10.36 -1.10
C SER A 96 10.07 9.47 -2.33
N GLU A 97 11.24 8.92 -2.58
CA GLU A 97 11.52 8.07 -3.74
C GLU A 97 10.77 6.73 -3.62
N GLN A 98 10.82 6.10 -2.46
CA GLN A 98 10.08 4.86 -2.18
C GLN A 98 8.56 5.05 -2.32
N LEU A 99 8.05 6.18 -1.83
CA LEU A 99 6.64 6.54 -1.96
C LEU A 99 6.26 6.82 -3.42
N LEU A 100 7.12 7.47 -4.19
CA LEU A 100 6.88 7.72 -5.60
C LEU A 100 6.83 6.41 -6.40
N GLU A 101 7.77 5.49 -6.18
CA GLU A 101 7.75 4.17 -6.80
C GLU A 101 6.46 3.40 -6.46
N MET A 102 6.01 3.47 -5.21
CA MET A 102 4.74 2.88 -4.78
C MET A 102 3.54 3.50 -5.50
N LEU A 103 3.52 4.83 -5.64
CA LEU A 103 2.44 5.55 -6.31
C LEU A 103 2.40 5.27 -7.81
N GLU A 104 3.56 5.20 -8.47
CA GLU A 104 3.69 4.81 -9.87
C GLU A 104 3.20 3.38 -10.10
N ALA A 105 3.55 2.44 -9.21
CA ALA A 105 3.04 1.07 -9.29
C ALA A 105 1.52 0.97 -9.07
N ALA A 106 0.93 1.85 -8.26
CA ALA A 106 -0.51 1.92 -8.03
C ALA A 106 -1.29 2.71 -9.09
N TRP A 107 -0.56 3.39 -9.98
CA TRP A 107 -1.12 4.20 -11.05
C TRP A 107 -1.50 3.39 -12.29
N GLU A 108 -0.69 2.38 -12.60
CA GLU A 108 -0.91 1.45 -13.72
C GLU A 108 -2.06 0.47 -13.46
#